data_AF-A0A4R9K5S1-F1
#
_entry.id   AF-A0A4R9K5S1-F1
#
_cell.length_a   1.000
_cell.length_b   1.000
_cell.length_c   1.000
_cell.angle_alpha   90.00
_cell.angle_beta   90.00
_cell.angle_gamma   90.00
#
_symmetry.space_group_name_H-M   'P 1'
#
loop_
_entity.id
_entity.type
_entity.pdbx_description
1 polymer ?
#
loop_
_entity_poly.entity_id
_entity_poly.type
_entity_poly.pdbx_seq_one_letter_code
_entity_poly.pdbx_strand_id
1 'polypeptide(L)'
;MSLFLINTGMTLSILFFYVGYWFRVRNNRLHRAFNSAGIFFNLSTAVYLLGLKYLGDGIEQSGVIATVDKVYIDIHRAIAAVTLILMLLMGWSGFTRKKGFHRKLHFIFLPLYTLVYISGLFLFRSN
;
A
#
# COMPACT_ATOMS: atom_id res chain seq x y z
N MET A 1 13.29 -14.17 2.52
CA MET A 1 12.63 -13.62 3.75
C MET A 1 11.98 -12.25 3.52
N SER A 2 12.67 -11.30 2.88
CA SER A 2 12.17 -9.93 2.66
C SER A 2 10.87 -9.86 1.85
N LEU A 3 10.75 -10.63 0.75
CA LEU A 3 9.54 -10.65 -0.07
C LEU A 3 8.30 -11.13 0.72
N PHE A 4 8.47 -12.11 1.60
CA PHE A 4 7.40 -12.60 2.48
C PHE A 4 6.92 -11.49 3.41
N LEU A 5 7.83 -10.78 4.09
CA LEU A 5 7.48 -9.66 4.97
C LEU A 5 6.76 -8.53 4.22
N ILE A 6 7.22 -8.19 3.03
CA ILE A 6 6.60 -7.17 2.17
C ILE A 6 5.18 -7.60 1.79
N ASN A 7 5.01 -8.83 1.31
CA ASN A 7 3.70 -9.34 0.92
C ASN A 7 2.75 -9.44 2.10
N THR A 8 3.20 -9.93 3.26
CA THR A 8 2.39 -9.96 4.49
C THR A 8 1.98 -8.56 4.92
N GLY A 9 2.89 -7.60 4.92
CA GLY A 9 2.61 -6.21 5.28
C GLY A 9 1.59 -5.55 4.35
N MET A 10 1.74 -5.73 3.03
CA MET A 10 0.77 -5.23 2.04
C MET A 10 -0.58 -5.96 2.11
N THR A 11 -0.58 -7.28 2.34
CA THR A 11 -1.81 -8.08 2.49
C THR A 11 -2.60 -7.60 3.69
N LEU A 12 -1.95 -7.45 4.85
CA LEU A 12 -2.58 -6.94 6.07
C LEU A 12 -3.13 -5.53 5.84
N SER A 13 -2.37 -4.66 5.16
CA SER A 13 -2.82 -3.33 4.81
C SER A 13 -4.11 -3.34 3.98
N ILE A 14 -4.17 -4.12 2.91
CA ILE A 14 -5.38 -4.28 2.08
C ILE A 14 -6.55 -4.83 2.90
N LEU A 15 -6.33 -5.89 3.68
CA LEU A 15 -7.39 -6.46 4.52
C LEU A 15 -7.95 -5.41 5.48
N PHE A 16 -7.09 -4.60 6.11
CA PHE A 16 -7.53 -3.51 6.97
C PHE A 16 -8.31 -2.42 6.23
N PHE A 17 -7.92 -2.05 4.99
CA PHE A 17 -8.71 -1.11 4.19
C PHE A 17 -10.08 -1.67 3.80
N TYR A 18 -10.18 -2.94 3.41
CA TYR A 18 -11.46 -3.57 3.07
C TYR A 18 -12.37 -3.77 4.29
N VAL A 19 -11.81 -4.23 5.41
CA VAL A 19 -12.55 -4.36 6.68
C VAL A 19 -12.97 -2.98 7.18
N GLY A 20 -12.09 -1.98 7.09
CA GLY A 20 -12.42 -0.58 7.36
C GLY A 20 -13.57 -0.07 6.50
N TYR A 21 -13.56 -0.38 5.20
CA TYR A 21 -14.64 -0.03 4.27
C TYR A 21 -15.96 -0.69 4.64
N TRP A 22 -15.96 -1.96 5.06
CA TRP A 22 -17.16 -2.66 5.55
C TRP A 22 -17.77 -1.97 6.78
N PHE A 23 -16.93 -1.59 7.75
CA PHE A 23 -17.38 -0.90 8.96
C PHE A 23 -17.78 0.56 8.76
N ARG A 24 -17.63 1.11 7.55
CA ARG A 24 -17.97 2.50 7.22
C ARG A 24 -19.38 2.90 7.65
N VAL A 25 -20.37 2.04 7.43
CA VAL A 25 -21.79 2.32 7.72
C VAL A 25 -22.17 1.87 9.13
N ARG A 26 -21.52 0.82 9.65
CA ARG A 26 -21.90 0.16 10.92
C ARG A 26 -21.23 0.80 12.14
N ASN A 27 -19.95 1.16 12.04
CA ASN A 27 -19.21 1.74 13.17
C ASN A 27 -18.03 2.62 12.71
N ASN A 28 -18.21 3.93 12.81
CA ASN A 28 -17.20 4.91 12.41
C ASN A 28 -15.93 4.92 13.30
N ARG A 29 -15.97 4.35 14.52
CA ARG A 29 -14.74 4.18 15.32
C ARG A 29 -13.89 3.05 14.75
N LEU A 30 -14.50 1.89 14.45
CA LEU A 30 -13.81 0.76 13.83
C LEU A 30 -13.30 1.10 12.43
N HIS A 31 -14.10 1.79 11.61
CA HIS A 31 -13.67 2.28 10.29
C HIS A 31 -12.36 3.09 10.38
N ARG A 32 -12.28 4.02 11.34
CA ARG A 32 -11.07 4.84 11.55
C ARG A 32 -9.90 4.02 12.05
N ALA A 33 -10.12 3.13 13.01
CA ALA A 33 -9.06 2.27 13.55
C ALA A 33 -8.45 1.37 12.46
N PHE A 34 -9.30 0.69 11.69
CA PHE A 34 -8.85 -0.18 10.60
C PHE A 34 -8.16 0.58 9.47
N ASN A 35 -8.72 1.71 9.02
CA ASN A 35 -8.03 2.52 8.00
C ASN A 35 -6.69 3.09 8.50
N SER A 36 -6.61 3.49 9.77
CA SER A 36 -5.34 3.97 10.34
C SER A 36 -4.32 2.84 10.45
N ALA A 37 -4.74 1.64 10.84
CA ALA A 37 -3.90 0.45 10.85
C ALA A 37 -3.43 0.09 9.42
N GLY A 38 -4.33 0.12 8.43
CA GLY A 38 -4.01 -0.11 7.02
C GLY A 38 -2.96 0.86 6.49
N ILE A 39 -3.11 2.16 6.81
CA ILE A 39 -2.13 3.21 6.51
C ILE A 39 -0.78 2.93 7.18
N PHE A 40 -0.79 2.55 8.46
CA PHE A 40 0.42 2.26 9.22
C PHE A 40 1.20 1.07 8.65
N PHE A 41 0.52 -0.04 8.33
CA PHE A 41 1.16 -1.21 7.71
C PHE A 41 1.71 -0.89 6.32
N ASN A 42 0.97 -0.10 5.52
CA ASN A 42 1.43 0.35 4.21
C ASN A 42 2.70 1.20 4.32
N LEU A 43 2.68 2.22 5.19
CA LEU A 43 3.84 3.11 5.43
C LEU A 43 5.04 2.33 5.96
N SER A 44 4.83 1.43 6.93
CA SER A 44 5.92 0.60 7.46
C SER A 44 6.55 -0.26 6.38
N THR A 45 5.72 -0.83 5.49
CA THR A 45 6.20 -1.62 4.34
C THR A 45 6.93 -0.74 3.33
N ALA A 46 6.44 0.47 3.05
CA ALA A 46 7.07 1.42 2.15
C ALA A 46 8.43 1.90 2.68
N VAL A 47 8.52 2.21 3.99
CA VAL A 47 9.79 2.56 4.65
C VAL A 47 10.75 1.39 4.62
N TYR A 48 10.28 0.17 4.87
CA TYR A 48 11.10 -1.05 4.76
C TYR A 48 11.66 -1.23 3.34
N LEU A 49 10.83 -1.05 2.30
CA LEU A 49 11.26 -1.10 0.90
C LEU A 49 12.29 -0.02 0.55
N LEU A 50 12.11 1.20 1.06
CA LEU A 50 13.08 2.29 0.88
C LEU A 50 14.39 2.01 1.62
N GLY A 51 14.33 1.45 2.83
CA GLY A 51 15.49 1.01 3.59
C GLY A 51 16.28 -0.05 2.84
N LEU A 52 15.61 -1.07 2.28
CA LEU A 52 16.27 -2.08 1.44
C LEU A 52 16.92 -1.46 0.18
N LYS A 53 16.33 -0.40 -0.38
CA LYS A 53 16.86 0.26 -1.58
C LYS A 53 18.06 1.17 -1.30
N TYR A 54 18.01 1.97 -0.23
CA TYR A 54 18.97 3.06 0.01
C TYR A 54 19.91 2.84 1.19
N LEU A 55 19.52 2.02 2.18
CA LEU A 55 20.33 1.73 3.38
C LEU A 55 20.92 0.31 3.37
N GLY A 56 20.31 -0.61 2.62
CA GLY A 56 20.89 -1.92 2.33
C GLY A 56 21.74 -1.92 1.06
N ASP A 57 22.29 -3.09 0.73
CA ASP A 57 23.18 -3.33 -0.43
C ASP A 57 22.41 -3.47 -1.77
N GLY A 58 21.18 -2.95 -1.83
CA GLY A 58 20.27 -3.00 -2.98
C GLY A 58 19.19 -4.09 -2.88
N ILE A 59 18.03 -3.83 -3.51
CA ILE A 59 16.87 -4.75 -3.54
C ILE A 59 17.25 -6.13 -4.11
N GLU A 60 18.19 -6.16 -5.07
CA GLU A 60 18.66 -7.38 -5.74
C GLU A 60 19.44 -8.31 -4.80
N GLN A 61 20.21 -7.77 -3.84
CA GLN A 61 20.89 -8.58 -2.82
C GLN A 61 19.94 -9.10 -1.73
N SER A 62 18.76 -8.50 -1.57
CA SER A 62 17.75 -8.93 -0.58
C SER A 62 16.94 -10.16 -1.02
N GLY A 63 17.27 -10.76 -2.17
CA GLY A 63 16.59 -11.92 -2.74
C GLY A 63 15.28 -11.59 -3.47
N VAL A 64 15.05 -10.31 -3.80
CA VAL A 64 13.90 -9.85 -4.59
C VAL A 64 14.36 -9.66 -6.02
N ILE A 65 14.07 -10.65 -6.86
CA ILE A 65 14.40 -10.62 -8.30
C ILE A 65 13.19 -10.11 -9.06
N ALA A 66 13.43 -9.15 -9.95
CA ALA A 66 12.41 -8.71 -10.87
C ALA A 66 12.28 -9.71 -12.03
N THR A 67 11.05 -10.16 -12.28
CA THR A 67 10.77 -11.16 -13.32
C THR A 67 10.56 -10.52 -14.70
N VAL A 68 10.48 -9.19 -14.76
CA VAL A 68 10.13 -8.43 -15.96
C VAL A 68 11.13 -7.31 -16.23
N ASP A 69 11.04 -6.71 -17.41
CA ASP A 69 11.86 -5.58 -17.82
C ASP A 69 11.71 -4.37 -16.88
N LYS A 70 12.80 -3.60 -16.73
CA LYS A 70 12.93 -2.44 -15.85
C LYS A 70 11.85 -1.39 -16.09
N VAL A 71 11.42 -1.22 -17.34
CA VAL A 71 10.35 -0.26 -17.71
C VAL A 71 9.05 -0.56 -16.95
N TYR A 72 8.65 -1.83 -16.88
CA TYR A 72 7.42 -2.23 -16.18
C TYR A 72 7.53 -2.04 -14.66
N ILE A 73 8.72 -2.26 -14.11
CA ILE A 73 9.01 -2.03 -12.69
C ILE A 73 8.90 -0.55 -12.36
N ASP A 74 9.47 0.31 -13.19
CA ASP A 74 9.46 1.76 -12.95
C ASP A 74 8.05 2.35 -13.11
N ILE A 75 7.27 1.86 -14.07
CA ILE A 75 5.84 2.20 -14.17
C ILE A 75 5.09 1.77 -12.90
N HIS A 76 5.28 0.52 -12.45
CA HIS A 76 4.65 0.04 -11.22
C HIS A 76 5.03 0.90 -10.01
N ARG A 77 6.32 1.26 -9.86
CA ARG A 77 6.80 2.14 -8.79
C ARG A 77 6.20 3.53 -8.86
N ALA A 78 6.05 4.09 -10.06
CA ALA A 78 5.40 5.39 -10.25
C ALA A 78 3.93 5.34 -9.80
N ILE A 79 3.19 4.31 -10.21
CA ILE A 79 1.79 4.12 -9.80
C ILE A 79 1.69 3.87 -8.28
N ALA A 80 2.60 3.08 -7.71
CA ALA A 80 2.67 2.85 -6.27
C ALA A 80 2.93 4.16 -5.49
N ALA A 81 3.81 5.03 -5.99
CA ALA A 81 4.08 6.34 -5.38
C ALA A 81 2.85 7.26 -5.43
N VAL A 82 2.15 7.30 -6.56
CA VAL A 82 0.87 8.04 -6.67
C VAL A 82 -0.16 7.47 -5.69
N THR A 83 -0.25 6.15 -5.60
CA THR A 83 -1.18 5.47 -4.69
C THR A 83 -0.86 5.77 -3.22
N LEU A 84 0.42 5.84 -2.85
CA LEU A 84 0.87 6.28 -1.53
C LEU A 84 0.42 7.72 -1.23
N ILE A 85 0.58 8.64 -2.19
CA ILE A 85 0.11 10.03 -2.03
C ILE A 85 -1.41 10.07 -1.82
N LEU A 86 -2.18 9.31 -2.61
CA LEU A 86 -3.63 9.20 -2.44
C LEU A 86 -4.02 8.64 -1.07
N MET A 87 -3.27 7.66 -0.55
CA MET A 87 -3.46 7.13 0.80
C MET A 87 -3.24 8.21 1.86
N LEU A 88 -2.18 9.00 1.75
CA LEU A 88 -1.88 10.08 2.70
C LEU A 88 -2.96 11.17 2.65
N LEU A 89 -3.38 11.57 1.46
CA LEU A 89 -4.52 12.48 1.25
C LEU A 89 -5.81 11.91 1.84
N MET A 90 -6.00 10.59 1.81
CA MET A 90 -7.14 9.92 2.44
C MET A 90 -7.06 10.00 3.96
N GLY A 91 -5.90 9.69 4.54
CA GLY A 91 -5.67 9.85 5.98
C GLY A 91 -5.91 11.29 6.44
N TRP A 92 -5.37 12.27 5.71
CA TRP A 92 -5.55 13.68 5.99
C TRP A 92 -7.00 14.15 5.83
N SER A 93 -7.71 13.73 4.78
CA SER A 93 -9.12 14.07 4.58
C SER A 93 -10.04 13.41 5.61
N GLY A 94 -9.67 12.22 6.11
CA GLY A 94 -10.31 11.56 7.23
C GLY A 94 -10.12 12.34 8.55
N PHE A 95 -8.90 12.82 8.80
CA PHE A 95 -8.57 13.64 9.97
C PHE A 95 -9.26 15.00 9.95
N THR A 96 -9.24 15.71 8.81
CA THR A 96 -9.91 17.01 8.62
C THR A 96 -11.43 16.90 8.46
N ARG A 97 -12.00 15.70 8.60
CA ARG A 97 -13.44 15.40 8.52
C ARG A 97 -14.10 15.85 7.20
N LYS A 98 -13.34 15.99 6.10
CA LYS A 98 -13.85 16.34 4.77
C LYS A 98 -14.50 15.13 4.08
N LYS A 99 -15.67 14.72 4.60
CA LYS A 99 -16.37 13.47 4.22
C LYS A 99 -16.60 13.29 2.72
N GLY A 100 -16.96 14.36 1.99
CA GLY A 100 -17.23 14.30 0.55
C GLY A 100 -15.99 13.98 -0.28
N PHE A 101 -14.88 14.68 0.00
CA PHE A 101 -13.60 14.44 -0.64
C PHE A 101 -13.03 13.08 -0.25
N HIS A 102 -13.08 12.74 1.04
CA HIS A 102 -12.64 11.44 1.55
C HIS A 102 -13.37 10.27 0.87
N ARG A 103 -14.70 10.36 0.67
CA ARG A 103 -15.48 9.31 -0.01
C ARG A 103 -15.03 9.10 -1.46
N LYS A 104 -14.83 10.19 -2.21
CA LYS A 104 -14.37 10.12 -3.60
C LYS A 104 -12.96 9.54 -3.68
N LEU A 105 -12.08 9.98 -2.79
CA LEU A 105 -10.70 9.51 -2.75
C LEU A 105 -10.61 8.03 -2.38
N HIS A 106 -11.40 7.58 -1.41
CA HIS A 106 -11.46 6.17 -1.01
C HIS A 106 -12.00 5.27 -2.13
N PHE A 107 -12.93 5.77 -2.94
CA PHE A 107 -13.46 5.05 -4.08
C PHE A 107 -12.42 4.85 -5.19
N ILE A 108 -11.51 5.81 -5.38
CA ILE A 108 -10.41 5.72 -6.36
C ILE A 108 -9.23 4.92 -5.80
N PHE A 109 -8.86 5.19 -4.55
CA PHE A 109 -7.70 4.58 -3.90
C PHE A 109 -7.84 3.06 -3.77
N LEU A 110 -9.01 2.56 -3.32
CA LEU A 110 -9.16 1.14 -3.05
C LEU A 110 -8.89 0.26 -4.29
N PRO A 111 -9.52 0.48 -5.45
CA PRO A 111 -9.22 -0.31 -6.65
C PRO A 111 -7.79 -0.08 -7.15
N LEU A 112 -7.27 1.14 -7.09
CA LEU A 112 -5.91 1.43 -7.53
C LEU A 112 -4.87 0.70 -6.66
N TYR A 113 -5.07 0.71 -5.34
CA TYR A 113 -4.19 0.02 -4.39
C TYR A 113 -4.25 -1.49 -4.55
N THR A 114 -5.43 -2.05 -4.81
CA THR A 114 -5.59 -3.47 -5.15
C THR A 114 -4.83 -3.82 -6.44
N LEU A 115 -4.88 -2.98 -7.48
CA LEU A 115 -4.13 -3.20 -8.72
C LEU A 115 -2.62 -3.14 -8.50
N VAL A 116 -2.14 -2.17 -7.71
CA VAL A 116 -0.72 -2.09 -7.34
C VAL A 116 -0.31 -3.34 -6.59
N TYR A 117 -1.08 -3.79 -5.59
CA TYR A 117 -0.76 -5.02 -4.86
C TYR A 117 -0.70 -6.25 -5.76
N ILE A 118 -1.72 -6.48 -6.60
CA ILE A 118 -1.76 -7.62 -7.52
C ILE A 118 -0.59 -7.56 -8.49
N SER A 119 -0.34 -6.41 -9.12
CA SER A 119 0.81 -6.27 -10.02
C SER A 119 2.14 -6.53 -9.30
N GLY A 120 2.29 -6.06 -8.06
CA GLY A 120 3.48 -6.34 -7.24
C GLY A 120 3.72 -7.83 -7.01
N LEU A 121 2.67 -8.64 -6.81
CA LEU A 121 2.80 -10.09 -6.64
C LEU A 121 3.35 -10.81 -7.88
N PHE A 122 3.05 -10.31 -9.08
CA PHE A 122 3.52 -10.91 -10.33
C PHE A 122 4.90 -10.39 -10.78
N LEU A 123 5.22 -9.14 -10.42
CA LEU A 123 6.47 -8.49 -10.86
C LEU A 123 7.70 -8.98 -10.09
N PHE A 124 7.53 -9.37 -8.83
CA PHE A 124 8.63 -9.71 -7.93
C PHE A 124 8.57 -11.17 -7.48
N ARG A 125 9.71 -11.88 -7.58
CA ARG A 125 9.86 -13.26 -7.09
C ARG A 125 10.91 -13.32 -5.99
N SER A 126 10.70 -14.22 -5.03
CA SER A 126 11.77 -14.62 -4.11
C SER A 126 12.67 -15.60 -4.84
N ASN A 127 13.99 -15.39 -4.71
CA ASN A 127 14.96 -16.46 -4.93
C ASN A 127 14.77 -17.59 -3.90
#